data_AF-A0A7J4SPP2-F1
#
_entry.id   AF-A0A7J4SPP2-F1
#
_cell.length_a   1.000
_cell.length_b   1.000
_cell.length_c   1.000
_cell.angle_alpha   90.00
_cell.angle_beta   90.00
_cell.angle_gamma   90.00
#
_symmetry.space_group_name_H-M   'P 1'
#
loop_
_entity.id
_entity.type
_entity.pdbx_description
1 polymer ?
#
loop_
_entity_poly.entity_id
_entity_poly.type
_entity_poly.pdbx_seq_one_letter_code
_entity_poly.pdbx_strand_id
1 'polypeptide(L)'
;MGGRAVLCLGATALLLILSSGHVVAQSSDGPGIEWVLPQEHRLFLNGVPGDATIDREWPMVTGLPEGDIEFDKTSSVLPTTLFDIYSEPLEGPVGLSGNITVELFASLSTQSDACRLSNILPGSPLGSTTTFFVSLVMGSYVILDQAPTQTLVMDESFAAPHLFTVSAQDVNVSLGPGDTIGLQVSVQHECAQTGHVYWGTFDAHSGIVIEGDVLNPSISKTVDLNRIVRIEFDPSSPWGQSDYATQTVDIVGPYVDWSDMVHSFYDEDLRVDHFEDPHGSSVGESNASLRTWSLSDPLSPGRYMIDVCIQLSDRPYAEQCEAYAVLRFQVLPDEDPLMNSSIAAALIPLIMLGGVIAGIRHAVLPMPIYGTLLILVIATTAPAYSLGHIDHNPVRSESHPPSFALLSHSGGSQSLDSLLEGHDALVVGVFVPGSPNAATQYADFSLAMNLAEKDIAFVQIATSPDLLAIDVDEHAAYINESWPVLLDTASQDAGRSLPSGPSDAVIILDANGFVSHWSPRSMSSTEILDSISDSDNDAIGNAFALVMLPFSFIFLPLLVLALPRSSSVRDPIEGEFPGTGALLSISFASLGFAIWFAPLCLLIGVFGQKMWLPVSISMGISAMLMG
;
A
#
# COMPACT_ATOMS: atom_id res chain seq x y z
N MET A 1 -55.00 11.88 31.14
CA MET A 1 -54.05 12.14 30.04
C MET A 1 -52.80 11.36 30.36
N GLY A 2 -52.63 10.21 29.69
CA GLY A 2 -51.90 9.05 30.20
C GLY A 2 -50.47 8.91 29.67
N GLY A 3 -49.72 8.03 30.32
CA GLY A 3 -48.27 7.79 30.18
C GLY A 3 -47.69 7.50 28.79
N ARG A 4 -48.49 7.54 27.72
CA ARG A 4 -48.00 7.51 26.33
C ARG A 4 -47.25 8.81 25.97
N ALA A 5 -47.64 9.95 26.53
CA ALA A 5 -46.94 11.23 26.30
C ALA A 5 -45.58 11.29 27.04
N VAL A 6 -45.49 10.68 28.22
CA VAL A 6 -44.25 10.63 29.03
C VAL A 6 -43.22 9.68 28.40
N LEU A 7 -43.67 8.58 27.80
CA LEU A 7 -42.80 7.65 27.05
C LEU A 7 -42.27 8.26 25.74
N CYS A 8 -43.09 9.02 25.00
CA CYS A 8 -42.62 9.72 23.81
C CYS A 8 -41.64 10.85 24.13
N LEU A 9 -41.88 11.63 25.20
CA LEU A 9 -40.95 12.67 25.66
C LEU A 9 -39.66 12.09 26.25
N GLY A 10 -39.73 10.94 26.91
CA GLY A 10 -38.55 10.21 27.38
C GLY A 10 -37.72 9.61 26.24
N ALA A 11 -38.37 9.09 25.19
CA ALA A 11 -37.71 8.55 24.01
C ALA A 11 -37.05 9.65 23.15
N THR A 12 -37.69 10.82 23.01
CA THR A 12 -37.09 11.95 22.29
C THR A 12 -35.95 12.62 23.07
N ALA A 13 -36.02 12.67 24.40
CA ALA A 13 -34.93 13.16 25.24
C ALA A 13 -33.70 12.21 25.20
N LEU A 14 -33.92 10.89 25.11
CA LEU A 14 -32.84 9.91 24.98
C LEU A 14 -32.17 9.96 23.59
N LEU A 15 -32.95 10.22 22.53
CA LEU A 15 -32.44 10.45 21.16
C LEU A 15 -31.67 11.76 21.00
N LEU A 16 -31.98 12.80 21.79
CA LEU A 16 -31.27 14.10 21.76
C LEU A 16 -29.96 14.10 22.57
N ILE A 17 -29.79 13.17 23.51
CA ILE A 17 -28.53 13.01 24.28
C ILE A 17 -27.50 12.20 23.47
N LEU A 18 -27.95 11.29 22.61
CA LEU A 18 -27.12 10.50 21.69
C LEU A 18 -26.54 11.30 20.51
N SER A 19 -26.93 12.57 20.32
CA SER A 19 -26.48 13.40 19.18
C SER A 19 -25.45 14.48 19.55
N SER A 20 -24.79 14.39 20.71
CA SER A 20 -23.74 15.33 21.10
C SER A 20 -22.36 14.88 20.61
N GLY A 21 -22.07 15.16 19.34
CA GLY A 21 -20.72 15.01 18.79
C GLY A 21 -19.78 16.02 19.44
N HIS A 22 -18.76 15.53 20.13
CA HIS A 22 -17.65 16.36 20.60
C HIS A 22 -16.75 16.71 19.41
N VAL A 23 -16.76 17.98 18.99
CA VAL A 23 -15.74 18.52 18.10
C VAL A 23 -14.49 18.76 18.95
N VAL A 24 -13.57 17.81 18.92
CA VAL A 24 -12.21 18.00 19.45
C VAL A 24 -11.51 18.99 18.52
N ALA A 25 -11.02 20.09 19.09
CA ALA A 25 -10.18 21.03 18.38
C ALA A 25 -8.90 20.31 17.95
N GLN A 26 -8.66 20.30 16.63
CA GLN A 26 -7.51 19.70 15.99
C GLN A 26 -6.25 20.41 16.50
N SER A 27 -5.43 19.71 17.29
CA SER A 27 -4.08 20.15 17.63
C SER A 27 -3.22 20.12 16.38
N SER A 28 -2.26 21.03 16.31
CA SER A 28 -1.32 21.19 15.18
C SER A 28 -0.37 20.01 14.97
N ASP A 29 -0.32 19.04 15.88
CA ASP A 29 0.37 17.75 15.70
C ASP A 29 -0.64 16.71 15.21
N GLY A 30 -0.70 16.52 13.90
CA GLY A 30 -1.62 15.59 13.25
C GLY A 30 -0.91 14.65 12.27
N PRO A 31 -1.66 13.81 11.55
CA PRO A 31 -1.09 12.97 10.50
C PRO A 31 -0.42 13.83 9.43
N GLY A 32 0.66 13.34 8.86
CA GLY A 32 1.46 14.10 7.92
C GLY A 32 2.77 13.39 7.60
N ILE A 33 3.55 14.02 6.73
CA ILE A 33 4.90 13.58 6.40
C ILE A 33 5.88 14.69 6.74
N GLU A 34 6.99 14.30 7.34
CA GLU A 34 8.10 15.17 7.65
C GLU A 34 9.35 14.60 6.98
N TRP A 35 10.01 15.42 6.15
CA TRP A 35 11.25 15.07 5.49
C TRP A 35 12.39 15.87 6.10
N VAL A 36 13.51 15.21 6.34
CA VAL A 36 14.79 15.85 6.63
C VAL A 36 15.78 15.36 5.59
N LEU A 37 16.16 16.28 4.71
CA LEU A 37 17.10 16.05 3.62
C LEU A 37 18.38 16.84 3.88
N PRO A 38 19.55 16.34 3.45
CA PRO A 38 20.78 17.11 3.51
C PRO A 38 20.68 18.36 2.65
N GLN A 39 21.32 19.43 3.11
CA GLN A 39 21.37 20.73 2.40
C GLN A 39 22.63 20.87 1.52
N GLU A 40 23.53 19.89 1.60
CA GLU A 40 24.80 19.86 0.90
C GLU A 40 24.87 18.57 0.09
N HIS A 41 25.21 18.69 -1.18
CA HIS A 41 25.29 17.58 -2.12
C HIS A 41 26.66 17.60 -2.79
N ARG A 42 27.32 16.44 -2.87
CA ARG A 42 28.67 16.33 -3.42
C ARG A 42 28.69 15.55 -4.73
N LEU A 43 29.60 15.97 -5.61
CA LEU A 43 30.02 15.25 -6.81
C LEU A 43 31.53 15.05 -6.70
N PHE A 44 32.01 13.82 -6.83
CA PHE A 44 33.40 13.47 -6.66
C PHE A 44 34.08 13.25 -8.00
N LEU A 45 35.36 13.60 -8.06
CA LEU A 45 36.24 13.09 -9.11
C LEU A 45 36.60 11.65 -8.75
N ASN A 46 36.29 10.73 -9.65
CA ASN A 46 36.52 9.30 -9.47
C ASN A 46 37.18 8.68 -10.71
N GLY A 47 37.71 7.46 -10.54
CA GLY A 47 38.38 6.71 -11.60
C GLY A 47 39.86 7.04 -11.80
N VAL A 48 40.47 6.37 -12.78
CA VAL A 48 41.91 6.43 -13.05
C VAL A 48 42.26 7.53 -14.05
N PRO A 49 43.51 8.03 -14.06
CA PRO A 49 43.94 9.05 -15.02
C PRO A 49 43.75 8.58 -16.48
N GLY A 50 42.92 9.32 -17.23
CA GLY A 50 42.56 9.01 -18.62
C GLY A 50 41.10 8.58 -18.80
N ASP A 51 40.49 7.97 -17.78
CA ASP A 51 39.08 7.54 -17.74
C ASP A 51 38.35 8.18 -16.53
N ALA A 52 38.84 9.31 -16.03
CA ALA A 52 38.29 9.98 -14.86
C ALA A 52 36.90 10.57 -15.16
N THR A 53 35.97 10.44 -14.21
CA THR A 53 34.57 10.88 -14.30
C THR A 53 34.19 11.75 -13.11
N ILE A 54 33.03 12.41 -13.22
CA ILE A 54 32.38 13.09 -12.11
C ILE A 54 31.08 12.34 -11.81
N ASP A 55 30.97 11.81 -10.60
CA ASP A 55 29.79 11.07 -10.17
C ASP A 55 29.49 11.35 -8.69
N ARG A 56 28.49 10.66 -8.16
CA ARG A 56 28.03 10.84 -6.78
C ARG A 56 28.63 9.84 -5.81
N GLU A 57 29.40 8.87 -6.30
CA GLU A 57 29.85 7.79 -5.46
C GLU A 57 30.91 8.29 -4.47
N TRP A 58 30.63 8.11 -3.18
CA TRP A 58 31.56 8.49 -2.14
C TRP A 58 32.89 7.73 -2.29
N PRO A 59 34.05 8.42 -2.29
CA PRO A 59 35.35 7.78 -2.47
C PRO A 59 35.59 6.64 -1.48
N MET A 60 36.17 5.53 -1.97
CA MET A 60 36.46 4.38 -1.12
C MET A 60 37.44 4.74 0.01
N VAL A 61 37.30 4.02 1.14
CA VAL A 61 38.19 4.15 2.31
C VAL A 61 39.51 3.40 2.05
N THR A 62 40.27 3.83 1.05
CA THR A 62 41.63 3.37 0.77
C THR A 62 42.62 4.48 1.12
N GLY A 63 43.69 4.14 1.82
CA GLY A 63 44.77 5.10 2.15
C GLY A 63 45.64 5.50 0.94
N LEU A 64 45.21 5.18 -0.28
CA LEU A 64 45.88 5.46 -1.55
C LEU A 64 44.85 6.05 -2.52
N PRO A 65 45.24 7.08 -3.30
CA PRO A 65 44.35 7.73 -4.26
C PRO A 65 44.05 6.81 -5.41
N GLU A 66 42.78 6.76 -5.78
CA GLU A 66 42.32 6.03 -6.96
C GLU A 66 42.87 6.66 -8.24
N GLY A 67 42.99 7.99 -8.27
CA GLY A 67 43.59 8.74 -9.35
C GLY A 67 44.35 9.98 -8.89
N ASP A 68 45.37 10.33 -9.68
CA ASP A 68 46.15 11.55 -9.52
C ASP A 68 46.57 12.12 -10.88
N ILE A 69 46.77 13.43 -10.96
CA ILE A 69 47.34 14.07 -12.13
C ILE A 69 48.54 14.93 -11.76
N GLU A 70 49.66 14.65 -12.41
CA GLU A 70 50.93 15.33 -12.23
C GLU A 70 50.94 16.69 -12.95
N PHE A 71 51.54 17.69 -12.33
CA PHE A 71 51.79 18.99 -12.93
C PHE A 71 53.17 19.54 -12.62
N ASP A 72 53.81 20.06 -13.66
CA ASP A 72 55.15 20.63 -13.59
C ASP A 72 55.13 22.16 -13.58
N LYS A 73 56.32 22.74 -13.40
CA LYS A 73 56.52 24.18 -13.51
C LYS A 73 55.94 24.73 -14.82
N THR A 74 54.98 25.64 -14.72
CA THR A 74 54.41 26.33 -15.87
C THR A 74 55.43 27.34 -16.41
N SER A 75 55.88 27.13 -17.65
CA SER A 75 56.89 27.99 -18.29
C SER A 75 56.31 29.24 -18.95
N SER A 76 55.00 29.45 -18.83
CA SER A 76 54.24 30.53 -19.46
C SER A 76 53.38 31.26 -18.42
N VAL A 77 53.05 32.53 -18.69
CA VAL A 77 52.10 33.30 -17.86
C VAL A 77 50.67 32.74 -17.94
N LEU A 78 50.39 31.86 -18.91
CA LEU A 78 49.08 31.25 -19.11
C LEU A 78 48.97 29.93 -18.31
N PRO A 79 47.82 29.69 -17.67
CA PRO A 79 47.52 28.42 -17.02
C PRO A 79 47.59 27.25 -18.01
N THR A 80 48.05 26.09 -17.54
CA THR A 80 48.06 24.85 -18.32
C THR A 80 46.87 24.00 -17.90
N THR A 81 46.05 23.55 -18.84
CA THR A 81 44.90 22.67 -18.55
C THR A 81 45.39 21.32 -18.04
N LEU A 82 44.88 20.91 -16.89
CA LEU A 82 45.14 19.59 -16.30
C LEU A 82 44.16 18.56 -16.85
N PHE A 83 42.87 18.84 -16.70
CA PHE A 83 41.80 17.96 -17.16
C PHE A 83 40.54 18.75 -17.50
N ASP A 84 39.69 18.11 -18.30
CA ASP A 84 38.35 18.55 -18.68
C ASP A 84 37.45 17.30 -18.64
N ILE A 85 36.65 17.19 -17.59
CA ILE A 85 35.89 15.98 -17.24
C ILE A 85 34.40 16.34 -17.17
N TYR A 86 33.54 15.39 -17.56
CA TYR A 86 32.09 15.54 -17.56
C TYR A 86 31.44 14.44 -16.73
N SER A 87 30.32 14.78 -16.09
CA SER A 87 29.44 13.80 -15.46
C SER A 87 28.69 12.97 -16.50
N GLU A 88 28.12 11.86 -16.06
CA GLU A 88 27.05 11.22 -16.83
C GLU A 88 25.87 12.19 -17.02
N PRO A 89 25.10 12.04 -18.11
CA PRO A 89 23.90 12.85 -18.33
C PRO A 89 22.87 12.63 -17.23
N LEU A 90 22.24 13.71 -16.76
CA LEU A 90 21.20 13.63 -15.74
C LEU A 90 20.00 12.80 -16.23
N GLU A 91 19.42 11.99 -15.35
CA GLU A 91 18.20 11.22 -15.64
C GLU A 91 16.93 12.04 -15.36
N GLY A 92 16.98 12.93 -14.34
CA GLY A 92 15.86 13.74 -13.89
C GLY A 92 16.11 15.24 -14.03
N PRO A 93 15.04 16.06 -14.13
CA PRO A 93 15.18 17.51 -14.09
C PRO A 93 15.54 17.99 -12.68
N VAL A 94 16.32 19.07 -12.61
CA VAL A 94 16.70 19.70 -11.32
C VAL A 94 16.77 21.21 -11.42
N GLY A 95 16.24 21.89 -10.41
CA GLY A 95 16.50 23.31 -10.18
C GLY A 95 17.54 23.46 -9.08
N LEU A 96 18.73 23.93 -9.41
CA LEU A 96 19.78 24.23 -8.43
C LEU A 96 19.68 25.70 -8.04
N SER A 97 19.51 25.94 -6.74
CA SER A 97 19.45 27.29 -6.17
C SER A 97 20.29 27.34 -4.90
N GLY A 98 21.50 27.91 -4.98
CA GLY A 98 22.37 28.10 -3.82
C GLY A 98 23.83 28.34 -4.20
N ASN A 99 24.75 28.01 -3.28
CA ASN A 99 26.18 28.19 -3.53
C ASN A 99 26.78 26.92 -4.12
N ILE A 100 27.78 27.08 -4.98
CA ILE A 100 28.52 25.96 -5.53
C ILE A 100 30.00 26.19 -5.29
N THR A 101 30.66 25.23 -4.66
CA THR A 101 32.08 25.28 -4.32
C THR A 101 32.81 24.13 -5.00
N VAL A 102 33.96 24.40 -5.60
CA VAL A 102 34.86 23.37 -6.11
C VAL A 102 36.02 23.23 -5.13
N GLU A 103 36.30 21.99 -4.72
CA GLU A 103 37.36 21.62 -3.79
C GLU A 103 38.41 20.79 -4.52
N LEU A 104 39.67 21.19 -4.45
CA LEU A 104 40.80 20.50 -5.06
C LEU A 104 41.88 20.25 -4.01
N PHE A 105 42.25 18.98 -3.83
CA PHE A 105 43.33 18.57 -2.96
C PHE A 105 44.60 18.34 -3.76
N ALA A 106 45.65 19.10 -3.47
CA ALA A 106 46.92 19.03 -4.19
C ALA A 106 48.13 19.02 -3.26
N SER A 107 49.16 18.27 -3.59
CA SER A 107 50.43 18.22 -2.84
C SER A 107 51.65 18.21 -3.77
N LEU A 108 52.85 18.38 -3.22
CA LEU A 108 54.07 18.06 -3.95
C LEU A 108 54.27 16.54 -4.03
N SER A 109 54.99 16.07 -5.04
CA SER A 109 55.37 14.66 -5.18
C SER A 109 56.20 14.18 -3.98
N THR A 110 57.02 15.08 -3.42
CA THR A 110 57.78 14.84 -2.18
C THR A 110 57.72 16.05 -1.26
N GLN A 111 57.66 15.80 0.05
CA GLN A 111 57.65 16.88 1.05
C GLN A 111 58.95 17.67 0.92
N SER A 112 58.85 18.97 0.67
CA SER A 112 59.99 19.79 0.31
C SER A 112 59.76 21.26 0.60
N ASP A 113 60.65 21.83 1.42
CA ASP A 113 60.70 23.28 1.63
C ASP A 113 61.22 24.07 0.41
N ALA A 114 61.56 23.40 -0.70
CA ALA A 114 62.16 24.04 -1.88
C ALA A 114 61.27 25.14 -2.46
N CYS A 115 59.96 24.96 -2.47
CA CYS A 115 59.02 25.99 -2.93
C CYS A 115 58.99 27.17 -1.96
N ARG A 116 58.92 26.90 -0.65
CA ARG A 116 58.99 27.95 0.39
C ARG A 116 60.29 28.76 0.35
N LEU A 117 61.43 28.10 0.15
CA LEU A 117 62.74 28.74 0.08
C LEU A 117 62.96 29.56 -1.21
N SER A 118 62.31 29.17 -2.30
CA SER A 118 62.37 29.90 -3.58
C SER A 118 61.35 31.05 -3.67
N ASN A 119 60.42 31.15 -2.72
CA ASN A 119 59.44 32.23 -2.65
C ASN A 119 60.00 33.51 -1.99
N ILE A 120 60.95 34.16 -2.66
CA ILE A 120 61.63 35.37 -2.16
C ILE A 120 60.68 36.59 -2.15
N LEU A 121 59.67 36.60 -3.03
CA LEU A 121 58.67 37.66 -3.14
C LEU A 121 57.25 37.06 -3.33
N PRO A 122 56.46 36.91 -2.25
CA PRO A 122 55.13 36.31 -2.28
C PRO A 122 54.19 37.03 -3.25
N GLY A 123 53.45 36.28 -4.07
CA GLY A 123 52.45 36.83 -5.00
C GLY A 123 53.02 37.47 -6.26
N SER A 124 54.29 37.24 -6.58
CA SER A 124 54.89 37.63 -7.86
C SER A 124 55.11 36.41 -8.76
N PRO A 125 55.21 36.57 -10.09
CA PRO A 125 55.62 35.48 -11.01
C PRO A 125 57.08 35.02 -10.80
N LEU A 126 57.80 35.60 -9.84
CA LEU A 126 59.10 35.14 -9.35
C LEU A 126 58.99 34.35 -8.03
N GLY A 127 57.79 34.28 -7.45
CA GLY A 127 57.46 33.48 -6.28
C GLY A 127 57.13 32.04 -6.67
N SER A 128 57.25 31.13 -5.71
CA SER A 128 57.09 29.68 -5.93
C SER A 128 55.69 29.24 -5.50
N THR A 129 54.67 29.84 -6.11
CA THR A 129 53.26 29.66 -5.74
C THR A 129 52.51 28.81 -6.75
N THR A 130 51.46 28.15 -6.27
CA THR A 130 50.50 27.39 -7.08
C THR A 130 49.14 28.07 -7.01
N THR A 131 48.43 28.14 -8.13
CA THR A 131 47.03 28.59 -8.22
C THR A 131 46.32 27.78 -9.29
N PHE A 132 45.12 27.31 -8.98
CA PHE A 132 44.26 26.62 -9.94
C PHE A 132 43.24 27.60 -10.51
N PHE A 133 42.85 27.37 -11.76
CA PHE A 133 41.82 28.11 -12.48
C PHE A 133 40.74 27.12 -12.87
N VAL A 134 39.53 27.33 -12.35
CA VAL A 134 38.43 26.40 -12.51
C VAL A 134 37.38 27.01 -13.43
N SER A 135 36.98 26.24 -14.44
CA SER A 135 35.77 26.49 -15.22
C SER A 135 34.75 25.39 -14.92
N LEU A 136 33.56 25.79 -14.52
CA LEU A 136 32.46 24.90 -14.18
C LEU A 136 31.27 25.22 -15.09
N VAL A 137 30.83 24.24 -15.86
CA VAL A 137 29.70 24.34 -16.77
C VAL A 137 28.64 23.33 -16.36
N MET A 138 27.39 23.76 -16.26
CA MET A 138 26.26 22.92 -15.92
C MET A 138 25.21 23.04 -17.03
N GLY A 139 25.08 22.00 -17.85
CA GLY A 139 24.27 22.02 -19.07
C GLY A 139 24.75 23.13 -20.02
N SER A 140 23.92 24.16 -20.20
CA SER A 140 24.25 25.34 -21.03
C SER A 140 24.73 26.56 -20.24
N TYR A 141 24.80 26.46 -18.91
CA TYR A 141 25.17 27.57 -18.03
C TYR A 141 26.64 27.50 -17.65
N VAL A 142 27.35 28.61 -17.79
CA VAL A 142 28.72 28.76 -17.28
C VAL A 142 28.63 29.35 -15.87
N ILE A 143 29.00 28.57 -14.87
CA ILE A 143 28.93 28.94 -13.45
C ILE A 143 30.22 29.63 -13.01
N LEU A 144 31.35 29.02 -13.34
CA LEU A 144 32.69 29.57 -13.14
C LEU A 144 33.39 29.60 -14.50
N ASP A 145 34.08 30.70 -14.79
CA ASP A 145 34.88 30.86 -16.01
C ASP A 145 36.31 31.25 -15.64
N GLN A 146 37.23 30.28 -15.69
CA GLN A 146 38.63 30.42 -15.33
C GLN A 146 38.82 31.16 -14.00
N ALA A 147 37.99 30.82 -13.01
CA ALA A 147 37.99 31.47 -11.71
C ALA A 147 39.21 30.97 -10.89
N PRO A 148 40.06 31.88 -10.38
CA PRO A 148 41.25 31.48 -9.63
C PRO A 148 40.89 31.02 -8.20
N THR A 149 41.55 29.97 -7.73
CA THR A 149 41.54 29.53 -6.31
C THR A 149 42.45 30.42 -5.46
N GLN A 150 42.60 30.09 -4.17
CA GLN A 150 43.65 30.71 -3.36
C GLN A 150 45.05 30.41 -3.95
N THR A 151 45.96 31.37 -3.81
CA THR A 151 47.37 31.21 -4.18
C THR A 151 48.17 30.75 -2.96
N LEU A 152 48.72 29.54 -3.02
CA LEU A 152 49.43 28.91 -1.90
C LEU A 152 50.86 28.51 -2.30
N VAL A 153 51.75 28.44 -1.32
CA VAL A 153 53.07 27.83 -1.48
C VAL A 153 52.98 26.41 -0.94
N MET A 154 53.07 25.43 -1.83
CA MET A 154 53.00 24.03 -1.45
C MET A 154 54.34 23.57 -0.86
N ASP A 155 54.30 22.80 0.22
CA ASP A 155 55.46 22.24 0.91
C ASP A 155 55.26 20.78 1.38
N GLU A 156 54.00 20.34 1.47
CA GLU A 156 53.62 19.01 1.93
C GLU A 156 53.53 17.97 0.80
N SER A 157 53.61 16.70 1.19
CA SER A 157 53.39 15.54 0.30
C SER A 157 51.96 15.00 0.40
N PHE A 158 51.70 13.89 -0.29
CA PHE A 158 50.39 13.23 -0.31
C PHE A 158 49.81 12.92 1.09
N ALA A 159 50.65 12.78 2.12
CA ALA A 159 50.18 12.52 3.49
C ALA A 159 49.42 13.70 4.11
N ALA A 160 49.54 14.90 3.56
CA ALA A 160 48.85 16.11 4.03
C ALA A 160 48.64 17.10 2.86
N PRO A 161 47.75 16.79 1.90
CA PRO A 161 47.54 17.64 0.73
C PRO A 161 46.92 18.99 1.12
N HIS A 162 47.28 20.03 0.38
CA HIS A 162 46.71 21.37 0.54
C HIS A 162 45.34 21.45 -0.16
N LEU A 163 44.35 22.04 0.52
CA LEU A 163 43.02 22.30 -0.02
C LEU A 163 42.99 23.64 -0.76
N PHE A 164 42.58 23.62 -2.02
CA PHE A 164 42.30 24.79 -2.85
C PHE A 164 40.81 24.85 -3.14
N THR A 165 40.19 26.00 -2.89
CA THR A 165 38.75 26.18 -3.13
C THR A 165 38.43 27.41 -3.96
N VAL A 166 37.31 27.32 -4.69
CA VAL A 166 36.68 28.42 -5.42
C VAL A 166 35.18 28.24 -5.38
N SER A 167 34.43 29.31 -5.13
CA SER A 167 32.98 29.26 -4.95
C SER A 167 32.26 30.28 -5.82
N ALA A 168 31.14 29.86 -6.41
CA ALA A 168 30.13 30.73 -6.98
C ALA A 168 28.97 30.90 -5.99
N GLN A 169 28.52 32.13 -5.77
CA GLN A 169 27.40 32.45 -4.88
C GLN A 169 26.13 32.73 -5.70
N ASP A 170 24.97 32.46 -5.09
CA ASP A 170 23.64 32.74 -5.65
C ASP A 170 23.44 32.11 -7.06
N VAL A 171 23.91 30.89 -7.25
CA VAL A 171 23.72 30.15 -8.50
C VAL A 171 22.26 29.73 -8.60
N ASN A 172 21.63 30.06 -9.71
CA ASN A 172 20.26 29.63 -10.04
C ASN A 172 20.23 29.08 -11.46
N VAL A 173 20.21 27.76 -11.58
CA VAL A 173 20.18 27.06 -12.86
C VAL A 173 19.14 25.96 -12.85
N SER A 174 18.55 25.71 -14.01
CA SER A 174 17.65 24.59 -14.22
C SER A 174 18.25 23.68 -15.28
N LEU A 175 18.46 22.43 -14.90
CA LEU A 175 19.01 21.38 -15.75
C LEU A 175 17.89 20.39 -16.06
N GLY A 176 17.89 19.90 -17.30
CA GLY A 176 16.95 18.88 -17.76
C GLY A 176 17.59 17.50 -17.89
N PRO A 177 16.77 16.45 -18.11
CA PRO A 177 17.29 15.14 -18.47
C PRO A 177 18.20 15.23 -19.71
N GLY A 178 19.39 14.64 -19.64
CA GLY A 178 20.41 14.66 -20.68
C GLY A 178 21.46 15.77 -20.58
N ASP A 179 21.28 16.76 -19.69
CA ASP A 179 22.33 17.75 -19.41
C ASP A 179 23.49 17.11 -18.63
N THR A 180 24.70 17.65 -18.79
CA THR A 180 25.91 17.17 -18.10
C THR A 180 26.56 18.28 -17.28
N ILE A 181 27.35 17.91 -16.27
CA ILE A 181 28.14 18.82 -15.45
C ILE A 181 29.61 18.66 -15.87
N GLY A 182 30.19 19.70 -16.45
CA GLY A 182 31.57 19.74 -16.91
C GLY A 182 32.46 20.53 -15.95
N LEU A 183 33.59 19.94 -15.54
CA LEU A 183 34.62 20.58 -14.74
C LEU A 183 35.95 20.58 -15.49
N GLN A 184 36.44 21.79 -15.76
CA GLN A 184 37.76 22.00 -16.33
C GLN A 184 38.65 22.69 -15.30
N VAL A 185 39.83 22.12 -15.06
CA VAL A 185 40.82 22.67 -14.15
C VAL A 185 42.12 22.93 -14.89
N SER A 186 42.63 24.15 -14.76
CA SER A 186 43.96 24.54 -15.23
C SER A 186 44.82 24.94 -14.04
N VAL A 187 46.13 24.81 -14.15
CA VAL A 187 47.07 25.18 -13.09
C VAL A 187 48.08 26.21 -13.57
N GLN A 188 48.44 27.12 -12.68
CA GLN A 188 49.66 27.91 -12.76
C GLN A 188 50.54 27.52 -11.58
N HIS A 189 51.70 26.94 -11.87
CA HIS A 189 52.60 26.38 -10.87
C HIS A 189 54.03 26.90 -11.10
N GLU A 190 54.54 27.71 -10.18
CA GLU A 190 55.83 28.38 -10.36
C GLU A 190 56.99 27.69 -9.62
N CYS A 191 56.72 26.61 -8.86
CA CYS A 191 57.76 25.86 -8.19
C CYS A 191 58.47 24.87 -9.14
N ALA A 192 59.73 24.57 -8.86
CA ALA A 192 60.51 23.58 -9.61
C ALA A 192 60.23 22.13 -9.18
N GLN A 193 59.51 21.92 -8.08
CA GLN A 193 59.09 20.60 -7.62
C GLN A 193 57.77 20.27 -8.26
N THR A 194 57.65 19.07 -8.81
CA THR A 194 56.41 18.57 -9.39
C THR A 194 55.33 18.40 -8.32
N GLY A 195 54.11 18.83 -8.64
CA GLY A 195 52.92 18.64 -7.82
C GLY A 195 51.93 17.66 -8.43
N HIS A 196 50.97 17.23 -7.63
CA HIS A 196 49.89 16.35 -8.03
C HIS A 196 48.56 16.86 -7.45
N VAL A 197 47.48 16.72 -8.21
CA VAL A 197 46.10 16.81 -7.70
C VAL A 197 45.61 15.38 -7.48
N TYR A 198 45.00 15.11 -6.33
CA TYR A 198 44.53 13.77 -5.95
C TYR A 198 43.01 13.73 -5.81
N TRP A 199 42.44 12.57 -6.08
CA TRP A 199 41.04 12.26 -5.83
C TRP A 199 40.86 10.78 -5.49
N GLY A 200 39.63 10.38 -5.18
CA GLY A 200 39.32 8.98 -4.86
C GLY A 200 39.91 8.49 -3.53
N THR A 201 40.14 9.37 -2.55
CA THR A 201 40.41 8.95 -1.15
C THR A 201 39.52 9.67 -0.16
N PHE A 202 39.43 9.10 1.05
CA PHE A 202 38.73 9.71 2.18
C PHE A 202 39.29 11.11 2.54
N ASP A 203 40.62 11.25 2.64
CA ASP A 203 41.28 12.49 3.07
C ASP A 203 41.48 13.52 1.95
N ALA A 204 41.35 13.10 0.68
CA ALA A 204 41.49 13.94 -0.50
C ALA A 204 40.39 13.62 -1.53
N HIS A 205 39.21 14.20 -1.29
CA HIS A 205 38.00 14.04 -2.11
C HIS A 205 37.80 15.27 -3.00
N SER A 206 38.66 15.46 -4.00
CA SER A 206 38.49 16.57 -4.95
C SER A 206 37.16 16.43 -5.70
N GLY A 207 36.42 17.52 -5.87
CA GLY A 207 35.07 17.47 -6.41
C GLY A 207 34.31 18.80 -6.36
N ILE A 208 33.00 18.72 -6.53
CA ILE A 208 32.05 19.84 -6.52
C ILE A 208 31.10 19.65 -5.34
N VAL A 209 30.89 20.71 -4.58
CA VAL A 209 29.93 20.81 -3.47
C VAL A 209 28.83 21.77 -3.89
N ILE A 210 27.59 21.30 -3.84
CA ILE A 210 26.37 22.04 -4.19
C ILE A 210 25.57 22.23 -2.90
N GLU A 211 25.36 23.48 -2.51
CA GLU A 211 24.49 23.83 -1.38
C GLU A 211 23.10 24.17 -1.92
N GLY A 212 22.05 23.53 -1.38
CA GLY A 212 20.65 23.79 -1.73
C GLY A 212 19.80 22.52 -1.85
N ASP A 213 18.52 22.70 -2.16
CA ASP A 213 17.57 21.60 -2.29
C ASP A 213 17.67 20.96 -3.69
N VAL A 214 18.30 19.79 -3.77
CA VAL A 214 18.51 19.08 -5.06
C VAL A 214 17.61 17.85 -5.20
N LEU A 215 17.29 17.20 -4.09
CA LEU A 215 16.49 15.99 -4.05
C LEU A 215 15.02 16.30 -3.76
N ASN A 216 14.10 15.55 -4.36
CA ASN A 216 12.67 15.71 -4.12
C ASN A 216 11.96 14.35 -3.98
N PRO A 217 12.39 13.48 -3.03
CA PRO A 217 11.76 12.19 -2.82
C PRO A 217 10.29 12.35 -2.41
N SER A 218 9.48 11.34 -2.73
CA SER A 218 8.10 11.26 -2.25
C SER A 218 7.79 9.89 -1.67
N ILE A 219 6.90 9.83 -0.68
CA ILE A 219 6.44 8.56 -0.11
C ILE A 219 4.96 8.64 0.17
N SER A 220 4.27 7.58 -0.24
CA SER A 220 2.84 7.39 -0.13
C SER A 220 2.58 6.17 0.76
N LYS A 221 1.42 6.17 1.41
CA LYS A 221 0.91 4.99 2.13
C LYS A 221 -0.55 4.77 1.81
N THR A 222 -0.91 3.50 1.66
CA THR A 222 -2.29 3.07 1.52
C THR A 222 -2.58 2.03 2.58
N VAL A 223 -3.64 2.24 3.36
CA VAL A 223 -4.15 1.26 4.31
C VAL A 223 -5.38 0.62 3.68
N ASP A 224 -5.32 -0.69 3.45
CA ASP A 224 -6.45 -1.40 2.83
C ASP A 224 -7.54 -1.77 3.86
N LEU A 225 -8.65 -2.33 3.37
CA LEU A 225 -9.78 -2.75 4.22
C LEU A 225 -9.40 -3.87 5.19
N ASN A 226 -8.36 -4.65 4.89
CA ASN A 226 -7.82 -5.68 5.76
C ASN A 226 -6.84 -5.09 6.79
N ARG A 227 -6.63 -3.77 6.81
CA ARG A 227 -5.66 -3.06 7.67
C ARG A 227 -4.20 -3.41 7.37
N ILE A 228 -3.92 -3.90 6.18
CA ILE A 228 -2.56 -4.08 5.69
C ILE A 228 -2.11 -2.75 5.08
N VAL A 229 -0.93 -2.30 5.49
CA VAL A 229 -0.34 -1.06 4.97
C VAL A 229 0.60 -1.38 3.82
N ARG A 230 0.50 -0.55 2.78
CA ARG A 230 1.38 -0.55 1.63
C ARG A 230 2.07 0.77 1.55
N ILE A 231 3.34 0.73 1.21
CA ILE A 231 4.23 1.88 1.18
C ILE A 231 4.78 1.95 -0.23
N GLU A 232 4.69 3.13 -0.84
CA GLU A 232 5.29 3.42 -2.13
C GLU A 232 6.27 4.57 -1.94
N PHE A 233 7.50 4.38 -2.36
CA PHE A 233 8.55 5.38 -2.29
C PHE A 233 9.03 5.72 -3.70
N ASP A 234 9.05 7.01 -4.01
CA ASP A 234 9.67 7.57 -5.20
C ASP A 234 11.08 8.07 -4.86
N PRO A 235 12.14 7.32 -5.22
CA PRO A 235 13.53 7.75 -5.06
C PRO A 235 13.90 8.75 -6.16
N SER A 236 13.16 9.86 -6.27
CA SER A 236 13.41 10.84 -7.32
C SER A 236 14.73 11.57 -7.05
N SER A 237 15.67 11.42 -7.98
CA SER A 237 16.98 12.10 -7.97
C SER A 237 17.37 12.49 -9.39
N PRO A 238 18.04 13.63 -9.59
CA PRO A 238 18.56 14.04 -10.90
C PRO A 238 19.57 13.05 -11.48
N TRP A 239 20.24 12.27 -10.62
CA TRP A 239 21.28 11.30 -10.98
C TRP A 239 20.77 9.86 -11.05
N GLY A 240 19.45 9.66 -10.96
CA GLY A 240 18.82 8.36 -11.05
C GLY A 240 18.62 7.66 -9.71
N GLN A 241 17.99 6.49 -9.74
CA GLN A 241 17.56 5.78 -8.53
C GLN A 241 18.71 5.20 -7.71
N SER A 242 19.87 5.00 -8.33
CA SER A 242 21.09 4.50 -7.69
C SER A 242 21.69 5.50 -6.69
N ASP A 243 21.29 6.78 -6.73
CA ASP A 243 21.68 7.79 -5.73
C ASP A 243 21.12 7.46 -4.33
N TYR A 244 20.00 6.74 -4.27
CA TYR A 244 19.45 6.16 -3.05
C TYR A 244 20.03 4.75 -2.85
N ALA A 245 21.29 4.71 -2.38
CA ALA A 245 22.12 3.52 -2.29
C ALA A 245 21.52 2.43 -1.39
N THR A 246 21.08 2.81 -0.19
CA THR A 246 20.38 1.93 0.74
C THR A 246 19.25 2.68 1.42
N GLN A 247 18.22 1.94 1.83
CA GLN A 247 17.11 2.49 2.60
C GLN A 247 16.65 1.44 3.60
N THR A 248 16.13 1.90 4.74
CA THR A 248 15.39 1.04 5.66
C THR A 248 14.04 1.66 5.95
N VAL A 249 13.01 0.83 6.02
CA VAL A 249 11.64 1.24 6.28
C VAL A 249 11.15 0.51 7.52
N ASP A 250 10.91 1.28 8.59
CA ASP A 250 10.40 0.78 9.85
C ASP A 250 8.96 1.20 10.05
N ILE A 251 8.13 0.29 10.54
CA ILE A 251 6.74 0.57 10.89
C ILE A 251 6.60 0.42 12.39
N VAL A 252 6.22 1.50 13.06
CA VAL A 252 6.27 1.57 14.52
C VAL A 252 4.95 2.07 15.09
N GLY A 253 4.48 1.40 16.13
CA GLY A 253 3.26 1.75 16.87
C GLY A 253 2.55 0.53 17.46
N PRO A 254 1.37 0.72 18.07
CA PRO A 254 0.60 1.96 18.09
C PRO A 254 1.06 2.95 19.17
N TYR A 255 1.04 4.25 18.83
CA TYR A 255 1.31 5.36 19.74
C TYR A 255 0.03 5.99 20.31
N VAL A 256 0.16 6.58 21.50
CA VAL A 256 -0.91 7.38 22.12
C VAL A 256 -0.92 8.80 21.58
N ASP A 257 0.24 9.42 21.42
CA ASP A 257 0.41 10.82 21.02
C ASP A 257 1.32 10.96 19.79
N TRP A 258 1.02 11.94 18.93
CA TRP A 258 1.77 12.19 17.70
C TRP A 258 3.18 12.74 17.95
N SER A 259 3.38 13.41 19.08
CA SER A 259 4.66 13.99 19.48
C SER A 259 5.74 12.96 19.76
N ASP A 260 5.36 11.72 20.07
CA ASP A 260 6.28 10.63 20.38
C ASP A 260 6.81 9.93 19.12
N MET A 261 6.30 10.33 17.94
CA MET A 261 6.60 9.72 16.65
C MET A 261 7.71 10.51 15.97
N VAL A 262 8.94 10.23 16.41
CA VAL A 262 10.17 10.91 16.00
C VAL A 262 11.17 9.87 15.49
N HIS A 263 11.89 10.22 14.43
CA HIS A 263 12.95 9.40 13.85
C HIS A 263 13.97 8.94 14.90
N SER A 264 14.38 7.66 14.85
CA SER A 264 15.43 7.06 15.69
C SER A 264 15.18 7.09 17.22
N PHE A 265 14.06 7.67 17.68
CA PHE A 265 13.71 7.76 19.10
C PHE A 265 12.43 6.99 19.39
N TYR A 266 12.39 5.74 18.95
CA TYR A 266 11.26 4.85 19.18
C TYR A 266 11.63 3.62 20.00
N ASP A 267 10.63 3.07 20.69
CA ASP A 267 10.78 1.83 21.45
C ASP A 267 10.80 0.65 20.46
N GLU A 268 11.87 -0.14 20.50
CA GLU A 268 12.03 -1.34 19.67
C GLU A 268 10.88 -2.34 19.89
N ASP A 269 10.29 -2.37 21.10
CA ASP A 269 9.14 -3.23 21.41
C ASP A 269 7.85 -2.79 20.67
N LEU A 270 7.81 -1.55 20.15
CA LEU A 270 6.72 -1.02 19.33
C LEU A 270 6.97 -1.19 17.83
N ARG A 271 8.13 -1.72 17.40
CA ARG A 271 8.39 -1.99 15.99
C ARG A 271 7.56 -3.18 15.53
N VAL A 272 6.68 -2.93 14.57
CA VAL A 272 5.82 -3.93 13.95
C VAL A 272 6.59 -4.69 12.88
N ASP A 273 7.27 -3.95 11.99
CA ASP A 273 8.00 -4.53 10.87
C ASP A 273 9.22 -3.68 10.49
N HIS A 274 10.18 -4.31 9.81
CA HIS A 274 11.45 -3.72 9.36
C HIS A 274 11.80 -4.26 7.98
N PHE A 275 12.05 -3.35 7.03
CA PHE A 275 12.44 -3.70 5.67
C PHE A 275 13.74 -3.01 5.27
N GLU A 276 14.70 -3.78 4.77
CA GLU A 276 15.94 -3.25 4.15
C GLU A 276 15.81 -3.18 2.62
N ASP A 277 15.15 -4.18 2.02
CA ASP A 277 14.97 -4.29 0.58
C ASP A 277 13.51 -4.02 0.17
N PRO A 278 13.27 -3.38 -0.98
CA PRO A 278 11.93 -3.28 -1.56
C PRO A 278 11.41 -4.66 -1.95
N HIS A 279 10.13 -4.92 -1.65
CA HIS A 279 9.49 -6.18 -2.03
C HIS A 279 9.11 -6.21 -3.52
N GLY A 280 8.97 -5.05 -4.15
CA GLY A 280 8.66 -4.92 -5.56
C GLY A 280 8.85 -3.49 -6.07
N SER A 281 8.43 -3.28 -7.31
CA SER A 281 8.38 -1.97 -7.94
C SER A 281 7.02 -1.73 -8.59
N SER A 282 6.60 -0.46 -8.66
CA SER A 282 5.42 -0.03 -9.40
C SER A 282 5.76 1.16 -10.29
N VAL A 283 4.91 1.45 -11.28
CA VAL A 283 5.08 2.62 -12.14
C VAL A 283 4.25 3.77 -11.57
N GLY A 284 4.94 4.83 -11.16
CA GLY A 284 4.34 6.04 -10.62
C GLY A 284 3.95 7.06 -11.68
N GLU A 285 3.49 8.22 -11.21
CA GLU A 285 3.21 9.37 -12.06
C GLU A 285 4.48 9.77 -12.83
N SER A 286 4.33 10.15 -14.11
CA SER A 286 5.46 10.47 -15.01
C SER A 286 6.41 9.31 -15.33
N ASN A 287 5.97 8.05 -15.22
CA ASN A 287 6.77 6.85 -15.54
C ASN A 287 8.00 6.67 -14.63
N ALA A 288 7.93 7.18 -13.40
CA ALA A 288 8.93 6.92 -12.36
C ALA A 288 8.78 5.47 -11.83
N SER A 289 9.88 4.77 -11.58
CA SER A 289 9.83 3.47 -10.91
C SER A 289 9.78 3.68 -9.39
N LEU A 290 8.67 3.32 -8.78
CA LEU A 290 8.45 3.41 -7.34
C LEU A 290 8.91 2.11 -6.67
N ARG A 291 9.50 2.22 -5.49
CA ARG A 291 9.85 1.08 -4.62
C ARG A 291 8.66 0.77 -3.72
N THR A 292 8.25 -0.49 -3.62
CA THR A 292 7.04 -0.87 -2.87
C THR A 292 7.32 -1.87 -1.74
N TRP A 293 6.64 -1.65 -0.62
CA TRP A 293 6.59 -2.56 0.53
C TRP A 293 5.15 -2.82 0.96
N SER A 294 4.92 -3.97 1.59
CA SER A 294 3.64 -4.35 2.16
C SER A 294 3.90 -5.10 3.45
N LEU A 295 3.10 -4.83 4.49
CA LEU A 295 3.17 -5.67 5.69
C LEU A 295 2.72 -7.09 5.40
N SER A 296 3.24 -7.99 6.23
CA SER A 296 2.80 -9.38 6.33
C SER A 296 1.48 -9.50 7.08
N ASP A 297 1.34 -8.80 8.21
CA ASP A 297 0.20 -8.89 9.12
C ASP A 297 -0.64 -7.59 9.16
N PRO A 298 -1.97 -7.70 9.42
CA PRO A 298 -2.84 -6.55 9.54
C PRO A 298 -2.55 -5.75 10.82
N LEU A 299 -2.59 -4.42 10.73
CA LEU A 299 -2.39 -3.55 11.88
C LEU A 299 -3.61 -3.52 12.81
N SER A 300 -3.35 -3.45 14.12
CA SER A 300 -4.40 -3.12 15.08
C SER A 300 -4.82 -1.65 14.96
N PRO A 301 -6.04 -1.27 15.36
CA PRO A 301 -6.45 0.14 15.36
C PRO A 301 -5.54 0.99 16.28
N GLY A 302 -5.03 2.12 15.78
CA GLY A 302 -4.05 2.93 16.51
C GLY A 302 -3.32 3.94 15.62
N ARG A 303 -2.38 4.69 16.20
CA ARG A 303 -1.54 5.65 15.47
C ARG A 303 -0.18 5.01 15.19
N TYR A 304 0.28 5.09 13.96
CA TYR A 304 1.50 4.46 13.49
C TYR A 304 2.38 5.44 12.73
N MET A 305 3.69 5.24 12.82
CA MET A 305 4.64 5.94 11.98
C MET A 305 5.32 4.96 11.05
N ILE A 306 5.56 5.40 9.83
CA ILE A 306 6.55 4.81 8.93
C ILE A 306 7.78 5.71 9.05
N ASP A 307 8.87 5.14 9.55
CA ASP A 307 10.16 5.80 9.64
C ASP A 307 11.04 5.26 8.51
N VAL A 308 11.39 6.13 7.57
CA VAL A 308 12.22 5.77 6.42
C VAL A 308 13.58 6.41 6.60
N CYS A 309 14.58 5.57 6.64
CA CYS A 309 15.97 5.94 6.69
C CYS A 309 16.61 5.75 5.32
N ILE A 310 17.38 6.73 4.86
CA ILE A 310 17.99 6.71 3.53
C ILE A 310 19.47 7.01 3.66
N GLN A 311 20.27 6.20 2.98
CA GLN A 311 21.67 6.49 2.73
C GLN A 311 21.84 6.91 1.27
N LEU A 312 22.37 8.11 1.08
CA LEU A 312 22.69 8.64 -0.24
C LEU A 312 24.10 8.22 -0.67
N SER A 313 24.31 8.14 -1.98
CA SER A 313 25.60 7.73 -2.56
C SER A 313 26.73 8.71 -2.29
N ASP A 314 26.43 10.00 -2.07
CA ASP A 314 27.43 11.05 -1.82
C ASP A 314 27.82 11.21 -0.35
N ARG A 315 27.54 10.21 0.47
CA ARG A 315 27.79 10.23 1.91
C ARG A 315 28.61 9.04 2.36
N PRO A 316 29.41 9.19 3.43
CA PRO A 316 30.21 8.11 3.96
C PRO A 316 29.32 7.00 4.51
N TYR A 317 29.65 5.75 4.19
CA TYR A 317 28.95 4.55 4.70
C TYR A 317 28.94 4.40 6.24
N ALA A 318 29.74 5.19 6.96
CA ALA A 318 29.79 5.16 8.41
C ALA A 318 28.64 5.96 9.06
N GLU A 319 28.06 6.93 8.36
CA GLU A 319 26.94 7.73 8.85
C GLU A 319 25.64 7.11 8.36
N GLN A 320 24.97 6.37 9.25
CA GLN A 320 23.66 5.81 8.95
C GLN A 320 22.61 6.91 9.12
N CYS A 321 21.72 7.04 8.13
CA CYS A 321 20.50 7.84 8.23
C CYS A 321 20.61 9.38 8.16
N GLU A 322 21.36 9.92 7.21
CA GLU A 322 21.43 11.38 7.04
C GLU A 322 20.17 11.98 6.40
N ALA A 323 19.50 11.23 5.53
CA ALA A 323 18.20 11.60 4.97
C ALA A 323 17.13 10.68 5.57
N TYR A 324 16.05 11.25 6.09
CA TYR A 324 14.95 10.45 6.63
C TYR A 324 13.59 11.08 6.41
N ALA A 325 12.55 10.24 6.47
CA ALA A 325 11.16 10.63 6.40
C ALA A 325 10.38 10.00 7.55
N VAL A 326 9.58 10.80 8.25
CA VAL A 326 8.63 10.29 9.24
C VAL A 326 7.23 10.53 8.70
N LEU A 327 6.55 9.45 8.32
CA LEU A 327 5.16 9.49 7.86
C LEU A 327 4.24 9.01 8.99
N ARG A 328 3.41 9.92 9.50
CA ARG A 328 2.48 9.69 10.61
C ARG A 328 1.08 9.43 10.06
N PHE A 329 0.47 8.31 10.47
CA PHE A 329 -0.88 7.93 10.05
C PHE A 329 -1.66 7.21 11.16
N GLN A 330 -2.98 7.06 10.97
CA GLN A 330 -3.85 6.41 11.94
C GLN A 330 -4.67 5.32 11.24
N VAL A 331 -4.70 4.14 11.84
CA VAL A 331 -5.61 3.04 11.49
C VAL A 331 -6.85 3.20 12.37
N LEU A 332 -7.99 3.43 11.72
CA LEU A 332 -9.27 3.57 12.41
C LEU A 332 -9.79 2.18 12.83
N PRO A 333 -10.53 2.09 13.96
CA PRO A 333 -11.27 0.88 14.27
C PRO A 333 -12.38 0.67 13.23
N ASP A 334 -12.77 -0.59 13.03
CA ASP A 334 -13.89 -0.94 12.16
C ASP A 334 -15.17 -0.21 12.63
N GLU A 335 -16.01 0.22 11.69
CA GLU A 335 -17.27 0.87 12.03
C GLU A 335 -18.19 -0.10 12.79
N ASP A 336 -18.84 0.38 13.85
CA ASP A 336 -19.82 -0.43 14.56
C ASP A 336 -20.97 -0.78 13.61
N PRO A 337 -21.37 -2.06 13.49
CA PRO A 337 -22.41 -2.47 12.57
C PRO A 337 -23.75 -1.82 12.95
N LEU A 338 -24.50 -1.37 11.94
CA LEU A 338 -25.83 -0.76 12.10
C LEU A 338 -26.75 -1.58 13.01
N MET A 339 -26.70 -2.90 12.88
CA MET A 339 -27.33 -3.82 13.83
C MET A 339 -26.47 -5.05 14.05
N ASN A 340 -26.03 -5.23 15.29
CA ASN A 340 -25.33 -6.44 15.71
C ASN A 340 -26.23 -7.68 15.55
N SER A 341 -25.67 -8.81 15.09
CA SER A 341 -26.36 -10.10 14.95
C SER A 341 -27.08 -10.53 16.24
N SER A 342 -26.50 -10.18 17.40
CA SER A 342 -27.08 -10.42 18.72
C SER A 342 -28.38 -9.63 18.97
N ILE A 343 -28.48 -8.40 18.44
CA ILE A 343 -29.69 -7.58 18.51
C ILE A 343 -30.75 -8.15 17.56
N ALA A 344 -30.35 -8.54 16.33
CA ALA A 344 -31.26 -9.16 15.36
C ALA A 344 -31.87 -10.47 15.90
N ALA A 345 -31.03 -11.32 16.49
CA ALA A 345 -31.43 -12.59 17.09
C ALA A 345 -32.38 -12.44 18.29
N ALA A 346 -32.33 -11.31 19.00
CA ALA A 346 -33.27 -11.00 20.07
C ALA A 346 -34.57 -10.36 19.57
N LEU A 347 -34.48 -9.50 18.54
CA LEU A 347 -35.62 -8.71 18.04
C LEU A 347 -36.63 -9.58 17.28
N ILE A 348 -36.16 -10.50 16.42
CA ILE A 348 -36.99 -11.39 15.60
C ILE A 348 -37.94 -12.25 16.45
N PRO A 349 -37.48 -13.01 17.47
CA PRO A 349 -38.37 -13.81 18.31
C PRO A 349 -39.29 -12.93 19.17
N LEU A 350 -38.86 -11.74 19.60
CA LEU A 350 -39.70 -10.79 20.35
C LEU A 350 -40.86 -10.26 19.51
N ILE A 351 -40.62 -9.93 18.23
CA ILE A 351 -41.67 -9.50 17.30
C ILE A 351 -42.64 -10.65 17.03
N MET A 352 -42.14 -11.86 16.79
CA MET A 352 -42.97 -13.06 16.61
C MET A 352 -43.83 -13.33 17.85
N LEU A 353 -43.25 -13.27 19.05
CA LEU A 353 -43.97 -13.46 20.32
C LEU A 353 -45.02 -12.36 20.52
N GLY A 354 -44.69 -11.10 20.18
CA GLY A 354 -45.63 -9.99 20.19
C GLY A 354 -46.82 -10.22 19.25
N GLY A 355 -46.57 -10.78 18.07
CA GLY A 355 -47.60 -11.20 17.11
C GLY A 355 -48.51 -12.30 17.66
N VAL A 356 -47.94 -13.32 18.30
CA VAL A 356 -48.71 -14.39 18.97
C VAL A 356 -49.60 -13.82 20.07
N ILE A 357 -49.06 -12.93 20.92
CA ILE A 357 -49.81 -12.29 22.01
C ILE A 357 -50.93 -11.39 21.47
N ALA A 358 -50.68 -10.62 20.41
CA ALA A 358 -51.70 -9.79 19.76
C ALA A 358 -52.81 -10.65 19.11
N GLY A 359 -52.45 -11.81 18.56
CA GLY A 359 -53.37 -12.78 17.97
C GLY A 359 -54.36 -13.39 18.98
N ILE A 360 -53.96 -13.59 20.24
CA ILE A 360 -54.83 -14.10 21.33
C ILE A 360 -56.09 -13.23 21.50
N ARG A 361 -56.00 -11.92 21.22
CA ARG A 361 -57.16 -11.00 21.33
C ARG A 361 -58.23 -11.26 20.28
N HIS A 362 -57.88 -11.90 19.15
CA HIS A 362 -58.76 -12.06 18.01
C HIS A 362 -59.23 -13.51 17.81
N ALA A 363 -58.42 -14.51 18.22
CA ALA A 363 -58.81 -15.93 18.19
C ALA A 363 -58.10 -16.74 19.28
N VAL A 364 -58.86 -17.53 20.06
CA VAL A 364 -58.31 -18.43 21.09
C VAL A 364 -58.01 -19.79 20.48
N LEU A 365 -56.73 -20.07 20.28
CA LEU A 365 -56.24 -21.33 19.72
C LEU A 365 -56.19 -22.41 20.81
N PRO A 366 -56.39 -23.70 20.46
CA PRO A 366 -56.08 -24.81 21.36
C PRO A 366 -54.67 -24.71 21.98
N MET A 367 -54.56 -24.97 23.30
CA MET A 367 -53.30 -24.88 24.06
C MET A 367 -52.06 -25.56 23.42
N PRO A 368 -52.17 -26.74 22.76
CA PRO A 368 -51.03 -27.36 22.11
C PRO A 368 -50.37 -26.48 21.03
N ILE A 369 -51.15 -25.58 20.41
CA ILE A 369 -50.70 -24.74 19.29
C ILE A 369 -49.83 -23.60 19.79
N TYR A 370 -50.17 -23.01 20.94
CA TYR A 370 -49.31 -22.04 21.59
C TYR A 370 -47.96 -22.66 21.97
N GLY A 371 -47.95 -23.95 22.34
CA GLY A 371 -46.71 -24.72 22.56
C GLY A 371 -45.87 -24.84 21.28
N THR A 372 -46.49 -25.21 20.15
CA THR A 372 -45.76 -25.29 18.86
C THR A 372 -45.29 -23.93 18.35
N LEU A 373 -46.07 -22.86 18.55
CA LEU A 373 -45.68 -21.50 18.17
C LEU A 373 -44.52 -20.98 19.04
N LEU A 374 -44.48 -21.34 20.33
CA LEU A 374 -43.37 -21.02 21.21
C LEU A 374 -42.09 -21.75 20.77
N ILE A 375 -42.19 -23.05 20.45
CA ILE A 375 -41.06 -23.83 19.92
C ILE A 375 -40.58 -23.23 18.60
N LEU A 376 -41.49 -22.78 17.74
CA LEU A 376 -41.17 -22.10 16.49
C LEU A 376 -40.40 -20.79 16.73
N VAL A 377 -40.85 -19.95 17.65
CA VAL A 377 -40.17 -18.69 18.03
C VAL A 377 -38.76 -18.98 18.54
N ILE A 378 -38.58 -20.01 19.36
CA ILE A 378 -37.26 -20.42 19.86
C ILE A 378 -36.40 -20.98 18.71
N ALA A 379 -36.97 -21.76 17.79
CA ALA A 379 -36.23 -22.30 16.65
C ALA A 379 -35.74 -21.21 15.70
N THR A 380 -36.40 -20.04 15.64
CA THR A 380 -35.95 -18.90 14.81
C THR A 380 -34.75 -18.14 15.36
N THR A 381 -34.34 -18.35 16.62
CA THR A 381 -33.18 -17.64 17.18
C THR A 381 -31.87 -18.13 16.56
N ALA A 382 -31.72 -19.43 16.32
CA ALA A 382 -30.49 -19.99 15.77
C ALA A 382 -30.20 -19.49 14.34
N PRO A 383 -31.16 -19.51 13.38
CA PRO A 383 -30.96 -18.88 12.07
C PRO A 383 -30.75 -17.37 12.17
N ALA A 384 -31.38 -16.69 13.13
CA ALA A 384 -31.22 -15.25 13.28
C ALA A 384 -29.82 -14.84 13.78
N TYR A 385 -29.17 -15.67 14.60
CA TYR A 385 -27.74 -15.51 14.92
C TYR A 385 -26.84 -15.72 13.70
N SER A 386 -27.27 -16.57 12.77
CA SER A 386 -26.55 -16.85 11.53
C SER A 386 -26.68 -15.75 10.46
N LEU A 387 -27.52 -14.72 10.67
CA LEU A 387 -27.75 -13.65 9.69
C LEU A 387 -26.60 -12.62 9.59
N GLY A 388 -25.50 -12.82 10.33
CA GLY A 388 -24.34 -11.91 10.32
C GLY A 388 -24.67 -10.51 10.85
N HIS A 389 -23.68 -9.61 10.79
CA HIS A 389 -23.86 -8.20 11.11
C HIS A 389 -24.53 -7.47 9.94
N ILE A 390 -25.46 -6.55 10.23
CA ILE A 390 -26.05 -5.68 9.21
C ILE A 390 -25.24 -4.40 9.18
N ASP A 391 -24.69 -4.07 8.01
CA ASP A 391 -23.80 -2.93 7.80
C ASP A 391 -24.12 -2.20 6.47
N HIS A 392 -23.58 -0.98 6.30
CA HIS A 392 -23.60 -0.20 5.07
C HIS A 392 -22.88 -0.92 3.92
N ASN A 393 -21.73 -1.52 4.21
CA ASN A 393 -20.91 -2.29 3.28
C ASN A 393 -20.64 -3.67 3.86
N PRO A 394 -21.59 -4.62 3.78
CA PRO A 394 -21.37 -5.94 4.36
C PRO A 394 -20.23 -6.63 3.62
N VAL A 395 -19.07 -6.73 4.27
CA VAL A 395 -18.03 -7.69 3.89
C VAL A 395 -18.65 -9.08 4.06
N ARG A 396 -19.00 -9.73 2.96
CA ARG A 396 -19.73 -10.98 2.98
C ARG A 396 -18.74 -12.13 3.15
N SER A 397 -18.51 -12.53 4.39
CA SER A 397 -17.55 -13.60 4.71
C SER A 397 -17.98 -14.98 4.22
N GLU A 398 -19.28 -15.23 3.94
CA GLU A 398 -19.82 -16.58 3.70
C GLU A 398 -20.94 -16.64 2.65
N SER A 399 -20.80 -15.92 1.54
CA SER A 399 -21.78 -16.01 0.45
C SER A 399 -21.12 -16.21 -0.91
N HIS A 400 -21.79 -16.93 -1.80
CA HIS A 400 -21.48 -16.97 -3.23
C HIS A 400 -21.27 -15.53 -3.74
N PRO A 401 -20.08 -15.19 -4.27
CA PRO A 401 -19.82 -13.87 -4.81
C PRO A 401 -20.76 -13.64 -6.00
N PRO A 402 -21.26 -12.41 -6.23
CA PRO A 402 -22.11 -12.16 -7.37
C PRO A 402 -21.37 -12.53 -8.67
N SER A 403 -22.12 -13.09 -9.63
CA SER A 403 -21.57 -13.38 -10.96
C SER A 403 -20.99 -12.11 -11.56
N PHE A 404 -19.70 -12.11 -11.90
CA PHE A 404 -19.03 -11.02 -12.61
C PHE A 404 -18.66 -11.44 -14.03
N ALA A 405 -18.51 -10.46 -14.90
CA ALA A 405 -17.96 -10.62 -16.25
C ALA A 405 -16.92 -9.52 -16.46
N LEU A 406 -15.65 -9.86 -16.28
CA LEU A 406 -14.54 -8.92 -16.34
C LEU A 406 -13.79 -9.08 -17.66
N LEU A 407 -13.13 -8.00 -18.09
CA LEU A 407 -12.27 -8.02 -19.27
C LEU A 407 -10.94 -8.72 -18.91
N SER A 408 -10.49 -9.61 -19.79
CA SER A 408 -9.16 -10.23 -19.70
C SER A 408 -8.13 -9.30 -20.33
N HIS A 409 -6.94 -9.23 -19.72
CA HIS A 409 -5.79 -8.51 -20.26
C HIS A 409 -5.41 -8.99 -21.67
N SER A 410 -5.42 -10.30 -21.91
CA SER A 410 -5.14 -10.93 -23.21
C SER A 410 -6.23 -10.71 -24.28
N GLY A 411 -7.30 -9.99 -23.92
CA GLY A 411 -8.46 -9.74 -24.76
C GLY A 411 -9.63 -10.70 -24.49
N GLY A 412 -10.84 -10.20 -24.69
CA GLY A 412 -12.09 -10.90 -24.39
C GLY A 412 -12.62 -10.63 -22.98
N SER A 413 -13.72 -11.29 -22.64
CA SER A 413 -14.36 -11.19 -21.31
C SER A 413 -14.52 -12.59 -20.73
N GLN A 414 -14.19 -12.76 -19.45
CA GLN A 414 -14.40 -14.00 -18.73
C GLN A 414 -15.47 -13.77 -17.66
N SER A 415 -16.37 -14.75 -17.51
CA SER A 415 -17.37 -14.73 -16.44
C SER A 415 -17.04 -15.75 -15.37
N LEU A 416 -17.51 -15.52 -14.14
CA LEU A 416 -17.33 -16.47 -13.05
C LEU A 416 -17.76 -17.91 -13.44
N ASP A 417 -18.91 -18.05 -14.11
CA ASP A 417 -19.44 -19.34 -14.55
C ASP A 417 -18.52 -20.05 -15.55
N SER A 418 -17.83 -19.30 -16.43
CA SER A 418 -16.93 -19.90 -17.43
C SER A 418 -15.60 -20.32 -16.82
N LEU A 419 -15.22 -19.74 -15.68
CA LEU A 419 -14.03 -20.13 -14.93
C LEU A 419 -14.28 -21.37 -14.05
N LEU A 420 -15.52 -21.56 -13.58
CA LEU A 420 -15.92 -22.73 -12.79
C LEU A 420 -16.27 -23.96 -13.65
N GLU A 421 -16.62 -23.78 -14.93
CA GLU A 421 -17.05 -24.88 -15.79
C GLU A 421 -15.95 -25.96 -15.93
N GLY A 422 -16.23 -27.16 -15.42
CA GLY A 422 -15.36 -28.33 -15.54
C GLY A 422 -14.29 -28.48 -14.44
N HIS A 423 -14.21 -27.55 -13.47
CA HIS A 423 -13.22 -27.58 -12.39
C HIS A 423 -13.88 -27.85 -11.03
N ASP A 424 -13.15 -28.49 -10.12
CA ASP A 424 -13.62 -28.83 -8.77
C ASP A 424 -13.54 -27.63 -7.81
N ALA A 425 -12.67 -26.67 -8.10
CA ALA A 425 -12.49 -25.43 -7.34
C ALA A 425 -11.90 -24.31 -8.21
N LEU A 426 -12.18 -23.06 -7.83
CA LEU A 426 -11.59 -21.86 -8.45
C LEU A 426 -10.86 -21.03 -7.38
N VAL A 427 -9.57 -20.80 -7.60
CA VAL A 427 -8.73 -19.94 -6.76
C VAL A 427 -8.63 -18.56 -7.40
N VAL A 428 -9.13 -17.55 -6.70
CA VAL A 428 -9.18 -16.15 -7.13
C VAL A 428 -8.16 -15.34 -6.33
N GLY A 429 -7.11 -14.86 -7.00
CA GLY A 429 -6.15 -13.91 -6.43
C GLY A 429 -6.55 -12.48 -6.76
N VAL A 430 -6.95 -11.68 -5.77
CA VAL A 430 -7.15 -10.24 -5.93
C VAL A 430 -5.83 -9.55 -5.64
N PHE A 431 -5.44 -8.61 -6.50
CA PHE A 431 -4.24 -7.81 -6.29
C PHE A 431 -4.40 -6.39 -6.83
N VAL A 432 -3.76 -5.43 -6.19
CA VAL A 432 -3.58 -4.07 -6.74
C VAL A 432 -2.30 -4.04 -7.58
N PRO A 433 -2.30 -3.44 -8.79
CA PRO A 433 -1.08 -3.28 -9.58
C PRO A 433 0.07 -2.67 -8.77
N GLY A 434 1.29 -3.15 -8.98
CA GLY A 434 2.47 -2.71 -8.22
C GLY A 434 2.61 -3.32 -6.82
N SER A 435 1.62 -4.10 -6.37
CA SER A 435 1.73 -4.82 -5.10
C SER A 435 2.70 -6.00 -5.21
N PRO A 436 3.62 -6.18 -4.24
CA PRO A 436 4.51 -7.35 -4.19
C PRO A 436 3.74 -8.67 -3.97
N ASN A 437 2.50 -8.58 -3.51
CA ASN A 437 1.67 -9.76 -3.28
C ASN A 437 1.25 -10.44 -4.58
N ALA A 438 1.19 -9.70 -5.70
CA ALA A 438 0.87 -10.27 -7.01
C ALA A 438 1.88 -11.35 -7.44
N ALA A 439 3.18 -11.08 -7.23
CA ALA A 439 4.27 -12.01 -7.51
C ALA A 439 4.29 -13.18 -6.52
N THR A 440 3.99 -12.91 -5.23
CA THR A 440 3.87 -13.95 -4.21
C THR A 440 2.74 -14.93 -4.56
N GLN A 441 1.56 -14.41 -4.91
CA GLN A 441 0.42 -15.22 -5.35
C GLN A 441 0.76 -16.06 -6.59
N TYR A 442 1.51 -15.53 -7.56
CA TYR A 442 1.98 -16.29 -8.71
C TYR A 442 2.84 -17.50 -8.30
N ALA A 443 3.80 -17.29 -7.39
CA ALA A 443 4.65 -18.36 -6.89
C ALA A 443 3.83 -19.44 -6.16
N ASP A 444 2.87 -19.03 -5.33
CA ASP A 444 1.99 -19.94 -4.61
C ASP A 444 1.06 -20.73 -5.56
N PHE A 445 0.46 -20.07 -6.55
CA PHE A 445 -0.46 -20.68 -7.52
C PHE A 445 0.26 -21.64 -8.46
N SER A 446 1.43 -21.26 -8.97
CA SER A 446 2.24 -22.12 -9.84
C SER A 446 2.68 -23.39 -9.11
N LEU A 447 3.01 -23.30 -7.83
CA LEU A 447 3.36 -24.45 -7.01
C LEU A 447 2.13 -25.32 -6.74
N ALA A 448 0.99 -24.71 -6.35
CA ALA A 448 -0.27 -25.42 -6.13
C ALA A 448 -0.74 -26.17 -7.39
N MET A 449 -0.67 -25.54 -8.57
CA MET A 449 -1.03 -26.14 -9.85
C MET A 449 -0.19 -27.38 -10.17
N ASN A 450 1.10 -27.38 -9.82
CA ASN A 450 1.98 -28.53 -10.04
C ASN A 450 1.77 -29.67 -9.04
N LEU A 451 1.22 -29.38 -7.86
CA LEU A 451 0.96 -30.37 -6.79
C LEU A 451 -0.49 -30.87 -6.76
N ALA A 452 -1.41 -30.16 -7.40
CA ALA A 452 -2.82 -30.49 -7.41
C ALA A 452 -3.07 -31.86 -8.06
N GLU A 453 -3.75 -32.74 -7.32
CA GLU A 453 -4.27 -34.01 -7.86
C GLU A 453 -5.67 -33.84 -8.49
N LYS A 454 -6.33 -32.70 -8.24
CA LYS A 454 -7.67 -32.33 -8.72
C LYS A 454 -7.60 -31.25 -9.80
N ASP A 455 -8.68 -31.08 -10.56
CA ASP A 455 -8.78 -30.05 -11.60
C ASP A 455 -9.16 -28.70 -10.97
N ILE A 456 -8.17 -27.82 -10.77
CA ILE A 456 -8.32 -26.52 -10.09
C ILE A 456 -8.07 -25.40 -11.10
N ALA A 457 -9.00 -24.46 -11.20
CA ALA A 457 -8.84 -23.25 -11.98
C ALA A 457 -8.18 -22.14 -11.15
N PHE A 458 -7.31 -21.36 -11.76
CA PHE A 458 -6.69 -20.18 -11.16
C PHE A 458 -7.06 -18.93 -11.96
N VAL A 459 -7.28 -17.82 -11.28
CA VAL A 459 -7.51 -16.51 -11.89
C VAL A 459 -6.95 -15.42 -11.00
N GLN A 460 -6.43 -14.35 -11.60
CA GLN A 460 -6.07 -13.15 -10.84
C GLN A 460 -6.87 -11.94 -11.32
N ILE A 461 -7.33 -11.11 -10.38
CA ILE A 461 -8.14 -9.91 -10.61
C ILE A 461 -7.33 -8.71 -10.15
N ALA A 462 -6.96 -7.84 -11.09
CA ALA A 462 -6.34 -6.56 -10.80
C ALA A 462 -7.43 -5.56 -10.39
N THR A 463 -7.30 -4.96 -9.21
CA THR A 463 -8.26 -3.97 -8.68
C THR A 463 -7.57 -2.63 -8.44
N SER A 464 -8.04 -1.57 -9.09
CA SER A 464 -7.64 -0.19 -8.77
C SER A 464 -8.71 0.78 -9.28
N PRO A 465 -9.00 1.89 -8.56
CA PRO A 465 -9.93 2.91 -9.04
C PRO A 465 -9.51 3.50 -10.40
N ASP A 466 -8.21 3.65 -10.64
CA ASP A 466 -7.64 4.22 -11.87
C ASP A 466 -6.90 3.15 -12.70
N LEU A 467 -7.35 1.89 -12.63
CA LEU A 467 -6.71 0.77 -13.32
C LEU A 467 -6.64 0.98 -14.84
N LEU A 468 -5.43 1.04 -15.39
CA LEU A 468 -5.17 0.98 -16.82
C LEU A 468 -4.64 -0.41 -17.20
N ALA A 469 -4.88 -0.82 -18.45
CA ALA A 469 -4.37 -2.11 -18.93
C ALA A 469 -2.83 -2.18 -18.90
N ILE A 470 -2.16 -1.03 -19.11
CA ILE A 470 -0.69 -0.91 -19.08
C ILE A 470 -0.10 -1.21 -17.71
N ASP A 471 -0.83 -0.95 -16.62
CA ASP A 471 -0.37 -1.18 -15.24
C ASP A 471 -0.24 -2.68 -14.93
N VAL A 472 -0.84 -3.54 -15.76
CA VAL A 472 -0.87 -4.99 -15.62
C VAL A 472 0.00 -5.68 -16.69
N ASP A 473 0.50 -4.95 -17.69
CA ASP A 473 1.28 -5.52 -18.82
C ASP A 473 2.49 -6.33 -18.34
N GLU A 474 3.25 -5.78 -17.38
CA GLU A 474 4.45 -6.44 -16.84
C GLU A 474 4.10 -7.74 -16.10
N HIS A 475 3.09 -7.70 -15.22
CA HIS A 475 2.66 -8.88 -14.47
C HIS A 475 2.01 -9.93 -15.37
N ALA A 476 1.24 -9.51 -16.38
CA ALA A 476 0.68 -10.42 -17.37
C ALA A 476 1.77 -11.10 -18.21
N ALA A 477 2.82 -10.38 -18.59
CA ALA A 477 3.99 -10.96 -19.25
C ALA A 477 4.74 -11.94 -18.33
N TYR A 478 4.80 -11.66 -17.02
CA TYR A 478 5.39 -12.53 -16.02
C TYR A 478 4.61 -13.86 -15.85
N ILE A 479 3.28 -13.80 -15.85
CA ILE A 479 2.41 -14.99 -15.80
C ILE A 479 2.50 -15.83 -17.09
N ASN A 480 2.75 -15.18 -18.22
CA ASN A 480 2.94 -15.83 -19.53
C ASN A 480 1.76 -16.75 -19.91
N GLU A 481 0.54 -16.23 -19.78
CA GLU A 481 -0.73 -16.88 -20.16
C GLU A 481 -1.07 -18.19 -19.42
N SER A 482 -0.43 -18.50 -18.28
CA SER A 482 -0.78 -19.70 -17.49
C SER A 482 -2.21 -19.64 -16.93
N TRP A 483 -2.69 -18.45 -16.59
CA TRP A 483 -4.08 -18.18 -16.23
C TRP A 483 -4.51 -16.78 -16.66
N PRO A 484 -5.82 -16.50 -16.78
CA PRO A 484 -6.29 -15.16 -17.14
C PRO A 484 -6.07 -14.14 -16.02
N VAL A 485 -5.66 -12.93 -16.41
CA VAL A 485 -5.64 -11.74 -15.55
C VAL A 485 -6.81 -10.84 -15.93
N LEU A 486 -7.71 -10.62 -14.98
CA LEU A 486 -8.94 -9.85 -15.17
C LEU A 486 -8.77 -8.42 -14.66
N LEU A 487 -9.37 -7.46 -15.35
CA LEU A 487 -9.29 -6.04 -15.00
C LEU A 487 -10.59 -5.58 -14.35
N ASP A 488 -10.53 -5.24 -13.06
CA ASP A 488 -11.64 -4.63 -12.32
C ASP A 488 -11.42 -3.12 -12.18
N THR A 489 -12.09 -2.38 -13.06
CA THR A 489 -12.08 -0.91 -13.06
C THR A 489 -13.16 -0.36 -12.13
N ALA A 490 -13.10 0.93 -11.79
CA ALA A 490 -14.12 1.62 -10.98
C ALA A 490 -15.58 1.51 -11.48
N SER A 491 -15.81 0.97 -12.68
CA SER A 491 -17.14 0.75 -13.25
C SER A 491 -17.70 -0.67 -13.05
N GLN A 492 -16.88 -1.64 -12.64
CA GLN A 492 -17.25 -3.07 -12.63
C GLN A 492 -17.40 -3.64 -11.20
N ASP A 493 -16.79 -3.01 -10.19
CA ASP A 493 -17.00 -3.22 -8.74
C ASP A 493 -16.97 -4.70 -8.28
N ALA A 494 -16.32 -5.59 -9.03
CA ALA A 494 -16.29 -7.01 -8.72
C ALA A 494 -15.49 -7.27 -7.44
N GLY A 495 -14.36 -6.59 -7.28
CA GLY A 495 -13.51 -6.66 -6.09
C GLY A 495 -14.22 -6.21 -4.82
N ARG A 496 -15.09 -5.18 -4.89
CA ARG A 496 -15.90 -4.74 -3.74
C ARG A 496 -16.88 -5.80 -3.24
N SER A 497 -17.29 -6.70 -4.12
CA SER A 497 -18.24 -7.76 -3.78
C SER A 497 -17.60 -9.00 -3.14
N LEU A 498 -16.26 -9.08 -3.19
CA LEU A 498 -15.48 -10.16 -2.60
C LEU A 498 -15.25 -9.95 -1.09
N PRO A 499 -14.99 -11.01 -0.32
CA PRO A 499 -14.74 -10.91 1.13
C PRO A 499 -13.59 -9.97 1.51
N SER A 500 -12.57 -9.84 0.66
CA SER A 500 -11.44 -8.94 0.89
C SER A 500 -11.71 -7.49 0.49
N GLY A 501 -12.83 -7.22 -0.19
CA GLY A 501 -12.99 -6.00 -0.97
C GLY A 501 -11.90 -5.86 -2.06
N PRO A 502 -11.66 -4.64 -2.57
CA PRO A 502 -10.66 -4.37 -3.62
C PRO A 502 -9.22 -4.35 -3.09
N SER A 503 -8.91 -5.23 -2.13
CA SER A 503 -7.59 -5.37 -1.50
C SER A 503 -6.96 -6.72 -1.85
N ASP A 504 -5.68 -6.87 -1.56
CA ASP A 504 -4.95 -8.08 -1.95
C ASP A 504 -5.43 -9.24 -1.09
N ALA A 505 -5.82 -10.33 -1.74
CA ALA A 505 -6.28 -11.53 -1.06
C ALA A 505 -6.30 -12.74 -2.00
N VAL A 506 -6.35 -13.92 -1.40
CA VAL A 506 -6.63 -15.17 -2.10
C VAL A 506 -7.94 -15.72 -1.57
N ILE A 507 -8.87 -16.02 -2.48
CA ILE A 507 -10.21 -16.50 -2.19
C ILE A 507 -10.41 -17.82 -2.93
N ILE A 508 -10.94 -18.83 -2.24
CA ILE A 508 -11.15 -20.16 -2.79
C ILE A 508 -12.65 -20.42 -2.90
N LEU A 509 -13.11 -20.66 -4.13
CA LEU A 509 -14.47 -21.01 -4.44
C LEU A 509 -14.59 -22.52 -4.68
N ASP A 510 -15.64 -23.12 -4.14
CA ASP A 510 -16.00 -24.51 -4.43
C ASP A 510 -16.57 -24.67 -5.85
N ALA A 511 -16.84 -25.92 -6.27
CA ALA A 511 -17.45 -26.23 -7.58
C ALA A 511 -18.82 -25.56 -7.81
N ASN A 512 -19.50 -25.11 -6.75
CA ASN A 512 -20.79 -24.44 -6.82
C ASN A 512 -20.66 -22.90 -6.73
N GLY A 513 -19.44 -22.36 -6.70
CA GLY A 513 -19.16 -20.93 -6.61
C GLY A 513 -19.26 -20.34 -5.20
N PHE A 514 -19.32 -21.14 -4.13
CA PHE A 514 -19.33 -20.62 -2.75
C PHE A 514 -17.92 -20.39 -2.24
N VAL A 515 -17.72 -19.30 -1.49
CA VAL A 515 -16.46 -19.04 -0.77
C VAL A 515 -16.29 -20.11 0.31
N SER A 516 -15.30 -20.96 0.14
CA SER A 516 -14.92 -21.99 1.10
C SER A 516 -13.92 -21.46 2.13
N HIS A 517 -12.89 -20.75 1.65
CA HIS A 517 -11.84 -20.16 2.47
C HIS A 517 -11.31 -18.90 1.78
N TRP A 518 -10.80 -17.95 2.57
CA TRP A 518 -10.10 -16.78 2.05
C TRP A 518 -9.04 -16.32 3.04
N SER A 519 -7.95 -15.75 2.52
CA SER A 519 -6.87 -15.16 3.29
C SER A 519 -6.48 -13.80 2.70
N PRO A 520 -6.21 -12.77 3.52
CA PRO A 520 -5.63 -11.54 3.01
C PRO A 520 -4.22 -11.80 2.44
N ARG A 521 -3.76 -10.92 1.55
CA ARG A 521 -2.41 -10.94 0.94
C ARG A 521 -2.18 -12.11 -0.03
N SER A 522 -1.82 -13.28 0.48
CA SER A 522 -1.57 -14.50 -0.27
C SER A 522 -1.92 -15.73 0.57
N MET A 523 -1.84 -16.92 -0.02
CA MET A 523 -2.09 -18.18 0.66
C MET A 523 -1.06 -19.19 0.19
N SER A 524 -0.44 -19.92 1.12
CA SER A 524 0.57 -20.92 0.76
C SER A 524 -0.05 -22.04 -0.09
N SER A 525 0.74 -22.59 -1.01
CA SER A 525 0.28 -23.71 -1.85
C SER A 525 -0.31 -24.90 -1.09
N THR A 526 0.21 -25.23 0.09
CA THR A 526 -0.32 -26.30 0.95
C THR A 526 -1.68 -25.93 1.54
N GLU A 527 -1.84 -24.69 1.98
CA GLU A 527 -3.10 -24.19 2.56
C GLU A 527 -4.20 -24.10 1.49
N ILE A 528 -3.85 -23.75 0.25
CA ILE A 528 -4.76 -23.81 -0.90
C ILE A 528 -5.27 -25.24 -1.11
N LEU A 529 -4.37 -26.23 -1.12
CA LEU A 529 -4.75 -27.63 -1.35
C LEU A 529 -5.55 -28.23 -0.18
N ASP A 530 -5.16 -27.91 1.05
CA ASP A 530 -5.84 -28.40 2.26
C ASP A 530 -7.28 -27.86 2.33
N SER A 531 -7.47 -26.55 2.10
CA SER A 531 -8.81 -25.93 2.11
C SER A 531 -9.74 -26.47 1.02
N ILE A 532 -9.21 -26.78 -0.17
CA ILE A 532 -9.98 -27.43 -1.25
C ILE A 532 -10.36 -28.87 -0.87
N SER A 533 -9.48 -29.57 -0.13
CA SER A 533 -9.76 -30.93 0.34
C SER A 533 -10.83 -30.97 1.44
N ASP A 534 -10.84 -29.98 2.32
CA ASP A 534 -11.80 -29.86 3.43
C ASP A 534 -13.19 -29.42 2.98
N SER A 535 -13.27 -28.56 1.95
CA SER A 535 -14.54 -28.12 1.34
C SER A 535 -15.43 -29.29 0.88
N ASP A 536 -14.80 -30.35 0.35
CA ASP A 536 -15.48 -31.56 -0.13
C ASP A 536 -16.20 -32.33 1.00
N ASN A 537 -15.66 -32.27 2.22
CA ASN A 537 -16.26 -32.91 3.40
C ASN A 537 -17.46 -32.12 3.93
N ASP A 538 -17.47 -30.80 3.76
CA ASP A 538 -18.53 -29.91 4.25
C ASP A 538 -19.76 -29.90 3.32
N ALA A 539 -19.58 -30.19 2.03
CA ALA A 539 -20.67 -30.44 1.09
C ALA A 539 -21.61 -31.57 1.54
N ILE A 540 -21.10 -32.59 2.23
CA ILE A 540 -21.91 -33.69 2.80
C ILE A 540 -22.72 -33.21 4.02
N GLY A 541 -22.17 -32.28 4.81
CA GLY A 541 -22.88 -31.61 5.91
C GLY A 541 -24.03 -30.73 5.41
N ASN A 542 -23.77 -29.94 4.36
CA ASN A 542 -24.78 -29.08 3.71
C ASN A 542 -25.85 -29.89 2.95
N ALA A 543 -25.49 -31.02 2.32
CA ALA A 543 -26.47 -31.94 1.73
C ALA A 543 -27.40 -32.55 2.81
N PHE A 544 -26.89 -32.86 4.00
CA PHE A 544 -27.71 -33.33 5.12
C PHE A 544 -28.63 -32.22 5.67
N ALA A 545 -28.18 -30.97 5.68
CA ALA A 545 -29.01 -29.80 5.98
C ALA A 545 -30.11 -29.60 4.91
N LEU A 546 -29.80 -29.85 3.63
CA LEU A 546 -30.74 -29.80 2.51
C LEU A 546 -31.78 -30.92 2.52
N VAL A 547 -31.43 -32.10 3.03
CA VAL A 547 -32.36 -33.21 3.25
C VAL A 547 -33.26 -32.96 4.49
N MET A 548 -32.85 -32.09 5.41
CA MET A 548 -33.68 -31.63 6.54
C MET A 548 -34.62 -30.46 6.17
N LEU A 549 -34.35 -29.73 5.08
CA LEU A 549 -35.19 -28.64 4.55
C LEU A 549 -36.66 -29.01 4.24
N PRO A 550 -37.03 -30.19 3.70
CA PRO A 550 -38.44 -30.56 3.50
C PRO A 550 -39.23 -30.78 4.81
N PHE A 551 -38.57 -30.97 5.96
CA PHE A 551 -39.24 -30.91 7.27
C PHE A 551 -39.47 -29.47 7.77
N SER A 552 -39.05 -28.47 7.00
CA SER A 552 -39.00 -27.05 7.39
C SER A 552 -39.88 -26.17 6.49
N PHE A 553 -41.09 -26.61 6.12
CA PHE A 553 -42.10 -25.80 5.39
C PHE A 553 -42.46 -24.44 6.03
N ILE A 554 -41.91 -24.13 7.21
CA ILE A 554 -41.89 -22.82 7.86
C ILE A 554 -40.97 -21.80 7.12
N PHE A 555 -39.97 -22.27 6.35
CA PHE A 555 -38.89 -21.47 5.77
C PHE A 555 -39.02 -21.26 4.25
N LEU A 556 -40.11 -21.71 3.62
CA LEU A 556 -40.36 -21.48 2.19
C LEU A 556 -40.28 -19.99 1.77
N PRO A 557 -40.68 -19.00 2.58
CA PRO A 557 -40.46 -17.58 2.27
C PRO A 557 -38.99 -17.17 2.26
N LEU A 558 -38.15 -17.79 3.10
CA LEU A 558 -36.69 -17.56 3.15
C LEU A 558 -36.00 -18.27 1.97
N LEU A 559 -36.50 -19.41 1.53
CA LEU A 559 -36.03 -20.11 0.32
C LEU A 559 -36.36 -19.32 -0.97
N VAL A 560 -37.51 -18.62 -1.01
CA VAL A 560 -37.86 -17.69 -2.10
C VAL A 560 -37.02 -16.41 -2.09
N LEU A 561 -36.43 -16.05 -0.94
CA LEU A 561 -35.46 -14.96 -0.78
C LEU A 561 -34.03 -15.40 -1.13
N ALA A 562 -33.70 -16.66 -0.90
CA ALA A 562 -32.42 -17.27 -1.29
C ALA A 562 -32.35 -17.60 -2.80
N LEU A 563 -33.48 -17.63 -3.50
CA LEU A 563 -33.52 -17.79 -4.96
C LEU A 563 -33.10 -16.47 -5.63
N PRO A 564 -32.06 -16.48 -6.50
CA PRO A 564 -31.59 -15.28 -7.16
C PRO A 564 -32.69 -14.72 -8.08
N ARG A 565 -33.23 -13.56 -7.73
CA ARG A 565 -34.24 -12.87 -8.53
C ARG A 565 -33.58 -11.90 -9.50
N SER A 566 -33.45 -12.36 -10.75
CA SER A 566 -33.26 -11.59 -12.00
C SER A 566 -32.02 -10.69 -12.13
N SER A 567 -31.45 -10.80 -13.34
CA SER A 567 -30.13 -10.39 -13.82
C SER A 567 -29.91 -8.89 -14.06
N SER A 568 -30.37 -8.01 -13.17
CA SER A 568 -29.90 -6.62 -13.19
C SER A 568 -30.07 -6.00 -11.80
N VAL A 569 -29.06 -6.17 -10.96
CA VAL A 569 -28.94 -5.41 -9.72
C VAL A 569 -28.43 -4.02 -10.12
N ARG A 570 -29.29 -3.01 -9.97
CA ARG A 570 -28.91 -1.60 -10.00
C ARG A 570 -28.49 -1.21 -8.59
N ASP A 571 -27.46 -0.37 -8.48
CA ASP A 571 -27.06 0.21 -7.20
C ASP A 571 -28.23 0.89 -6.49
N PRO A 572 -28.30 0.81 -5.15
CA PRO A 572 -29.18 1.68 -4.39
C PRO A 572 -28.76 3.12 -4.65
N ILE A 573 -29.66 3.93 -5.21
CA ILE A 573 -29.46 5.37 -5.34
C ILE A 573 -29.34 5.95 -3.92
N GLU A 574 -28.41 6.89 -3.69
CA GLU A 574 -28.25 7.60 -2.42
C GLU A 574 -29.61 7.94 -1.80
N GLY A 575 -29.94 7.29 -0.68
CA GLY A 575 -31.20 7.49 0.04
C GLY A 575 -32.05 6.25 0.31
N GLU A 576 -31.71 5.06 -0.20
CA GLU A 576 -32.36 3.81 0.25
C GLU A 576 -31.83 3.36 1.62
N PHE A 577 -32.74 2.98 2.52
CA PHE A 577 -32.39 2.60 3.89
C PHE A 577 -31.55 1.31 3.88
N PRO A 578 -30.33 1.32 4.42
CA PRO A 578 -29.47 0.14 4.53
C PRO A 578 -30.17 -0.84 5.47
N GLY A 579 -30.60 -1.98 4.92
CA GLY A 579 -31.51 -2.91 5.61
C GLY A 579 -32.85 -3.08 4.92
N THR A 580 -33.10 -2.45 3.77
CA THR A 580 -34.30 -2.72 2.95
C THR A 580 -34.43 -4.21 2.60
N GLY A 581 -33.32 -4.90 2.30
CA GLY A 581 -33.31 -6.36 2.10
C GLY A 581 -33.72 -7.16 3.34
N ALA A 582 -33.23 -6.79 4.53
CA ALA A 582 -33.60 -7.41 5.80
C ALA A 582 -35.05 -7.06 6.20
N LEU A 583 -35.50 -5.83 6.00
CA LEU A 583 -36.88 -5.39 6.23
C LEU A 583 -37.85 -6.09 5.27
N LEU A 584 -37.47 -6.26 4.00
CA LEU A 584 -38.22 -7.07 3.04
C LEU A 584 -38.22 -8.54 3.46
N SER A 585 -37.11 -9.06 3.96
CA SER A 585 -37.01 -10.45 4.47
C SER A 585 -37.92 -10.69 5.67
N ILE A 586 -37.89 -9.79 6.66
CA ILE A 586 -38.77 -9.78 7.82
C ILE A 586 -40.23 -9.64 7.37
N SER A 587 -40.50 -8.75 6.41
CA SER A 587 -41.85 -8.51 5.90
C SER A 587 -42.40 -9.71 5.12
N PHE A 588 -41.60 -10.36 4.27
CA PHE A 588 -42.01 -11.53 3.49
C PHE A 588 -42.09 -12.79 4.35
N ALA A 589 -41.20 -12.98 5.32
CA ALA A 589 -41.33 -14.04 6.32
C ALA A 589 -42.61 -13.87 7.14
N SER A 590 -42.90 -12.64 7.59
CA SER A 590 -44.16 -12.30 8.25
C SER A 590 -45.38 -12.49 7.35
N LEU A 591 -45.28 -12.18 6.05
CA LEU A 591 -46.35 -12.37 5.07
C LEU A 591 -46.59 -13.87 4.80
N GLY A 592 -45.52 -14.67 4.69
CA GLY A 592 -45.61 -16.12 4.52
C GLY A 592 -46.24 -16.80 5.73
N PHE A 593 -45.83 -16.40 6.94
CA PHE A 593 -46.50 -16.83 8.18
C PHE A 593 -47.97 -16.41 8.17
N ALA A 594 -48.29 -15.18 7.78
CA ALA A 594 -49.67 -14.71 7.69
C ALA A 594 -50.50 -15.48 6.65
N ILE A 595 -49.94 -15.79 5.47
CA ILE A 595 -50.61 -16.56 4.42
C ILE A 595 -50.88 -17.99 4.85
N TRP A 596 -50.00 -18.60 5.67
CA TRP A 596 -50.23 -19.93 6.21
C TRP A 596 -51.17 -19.94 7.42
N PHE A 597 -50.99 -18.98 8.33
CA PHE A 597 -51.69 -18.93 9.63
C PHE A 597 -53.08 -18.28 9.55
N ALA A 598 -53.31 -17.34 8.63
CA ALA A 598 -54.60 -16.66 8.48
C ALA A 598 -55.73 -17.58 7.99
N PRO A 599 -55.54 -18.47 6.98
CA PRO A 599 -56.56 -19.44 6.58
C PRO A 599 -56.87 -20.43 7.69
N LEU A 600 -55.85 -20.85 8.43
CA LEU A 600 -55.97 -21.73 9.59
C LEU A 600 -56.87 -21.06 10.64
N CYS A 601 -56.56 -19.83 11.05
CA CYS A 601 -57.36 -19.03 11.99
C CYS A 601 -58.81 -18.81 11.51
N LEU A 602 -59.00 -18.51 10.21
CA LEU A 602 -60.33 -18.33 9.63
C LEU A 602 -61.16 -19.62 9.67
N LEU A 603 -60.59 -20.75 9.27
CA LEU A 603 -61.28 -22.04 9.23
C LEU A 603 -61.66 -22.52 10.64
N ILE A 604 -60.83 -22.26 11.65
CA ILE A 604 -61.16 -22.60 13.05
C ILE A 604 -62.23 -21.66 13.61
N GLY A 605 -62.16 -20.37 13.25
CA GLY A 605 -63.17 -19.39 13.63
C GLY A 605 -64.56 -19.74 13.09
N VAL A 606 -64.64 -20.32 11.89
CA VAL A 606 -65.89 -20.73 11.23
C VAL A 606 -66.39 -22.11 11.70
N PHE A 607 -65.50 -23.10 11.81
CA PHE A 607 -65.89 -24.50 12.06
C PHE A 607 -65.71 -24.98 13.52
N GLY A 608 -65.18 -24.12 14.38
CA GLY A 608 -64.98 -24.40 15.80
C GLY A 608 -63.77 -25.31 16.10
N GLN A 609 -63.33 -25.31 17.36
CA GLN A 609 -62.07 -25.93 17.80
C GLN A 609 -61.94 -27.44 17.52
N LYS A 610 -63.05 -28.17 17.33
CA LYS A 610 -63.04 -29.61 17.06
C LYS A 610 -62.52 -29.98 15.66
N MET A 611 -62.54 -29.03 14.73
CA MET A 611 -62.06 -29.23 13.36
C MET A 611 -60.58 -28.85 13.17
N TRP A 612 -59.88 -28.46 14.24
CA TRP A 612 -58.45 -28.11 14.17
C TRP A 612 -57.59 -29.23 13.61
N LEU A 613 -57.60 -30.41 14.26
CA LEU A 613 -56.70 -31.51 13.91
C LEU A 613 -56.92 -32.01 12.46
N PRO A 614 -58.18 -32.21 11.99
CA PRO A 614 -58.43 -32.57 10.60
C PRO A 614 -58.00 -31.49 9.61
N VAL A 615 -58.22 -30.20 9.92
CA VAL A 615 -57.87 -29.08 9.03
C VAL A 615 -56.36 -28.88 8.97
N SER A 616 -55.65 -28.97 10.09
CA SER A 616 -54.19 -28.86 10.12
C SER A 616 -53.53 -30.03 9.38
N ILE A 617 -54.06 -31.24 9.54
CA ILE A 617 -53.58 -32.43 8.81
C ILE A 617 -53.91 -32.31 7.31
N SER A 618 -55.12 -31.86 6.96
CA SER A 618 -55.53 -31.69 5.56
C SER A 618 -54.74 -30.58 4.85
N MET A 619 -54.48 -29.44 5.50
CA MET A 619 -53.62 -28.39 4.93
C MET A 619 -52.17 -28.86 4.82
N GLY A 620 -51.66 -29.62 5.81
CA GLY A 620 -50.34 -30.24 5.73
C GLY A 620 -50.23 -31.20 4.54
N ILE A 621 -51.22 -32.07 4.34
CA ILE A 621 -51.26 -33.03 3.22
C ILE A 621 -51.45 -32.32 1.87
N SER A 622 -52.30 -31.30 1.79
CA SER A 622 -52.48 -30.52 0.56
C SER A 622 -51.21 -29.76 0.17
N ALA A 623 -50.47 -29.25 1.15
CA ALA A 623 -49.18 -28.60 0.91
C ALA A 623 -48.12 -29.59 0.44
N MET A 624 -48.12 -30.83 0.95
CA MET A 624 -47.22 -31.90 0.47
C MET A 624 -47.56 -32.38 -0.95
N LEU A 625 -48.80 -32.23 -1.41
CA LEU A 625 -49.26 -32.68 -2.74
C LEU A 625 -49.19 -31.59 -3.83
N MET A 626 -48.99 -30.32 -3.45
CA MET A 626 -48.87 -29.18 -4.39
C MET A 626 -47.42 -28.70 -4.55
N GLY A 627 -46.45 -29.39 -3.96
CA GLY A 627 -45.00 -29.17 -4.13
C GLY A 627 -44.42 -29.98 -5.26
#